data_AF-A0A835X700-F1
#
_entry.id   AF-A0A835X700-F1
#
_cell.length_a   1.000
_cell.length_b   1.000
_cell.length_c   1.000
_cell.angle_alpha   90.00
_cell.angle_beta   90.00
_cell.angle_gamma   90.00
#
_symmetry.space_group_name_H-M   'P 1'
#
loop_
_entity.id
_entity.type
_entity.pdbx_description
1 polymer ?
#
loop_
_entity_poly.entity_id
_entity_poly.type
_entity_poly.pdbx_seq_one_letter_code
_entity_poly.pdbx_strand_id
1 'polypeptide(L)' 'MSEQNVIGKGTWIDKLAFELIEREKSIGRKMDLLRVESGLGASGIPHIGSLGDAVRAFGVKLALENFGYKSELIAYS' A
#
# COMPACT_ATOMS: atom_id res chain seq x y z
N MET A 1 -7.46 29.80 6.28
CA MET A 1 -7.31 28.55 5.52
C MET A 1 -6.51 27.60 6.38
N SER A 2 -7.06 26.44 6.76
CA SER A 2 -6.28 25.42 7.45
C SER A 2 -5.12 24.98 6.54
N GLU A 3 -3.88 25.03 7.03
CA GLU A 3 -2.73 24.49 6.30
C GLU A 3 -3.04 23.04 5.90
N GLN A 4 -3.03 22.76 4.59
CA GLN A 4 -3.13 21.39 4.11
C GLN A 4 -1.79 20.71 4.41
N ASN A 5 -1.76 19.89 5.46
CA ASN A 5 -0.58 19.08 5.77
C ASN A 5 -0.35 18.06 4.66
N VAL A 6 0.77 18.18 3.95
CA VAL A 6 1.19 17.25 2.91
C VAL A 6 1.84 16.03 3.57
N ILE A 7 1.29 14.85 3.30
CA ILE A 7 1.80 13.56 3.80
C ILE A 7 2.65 12.92 2.71
N GLY A 8 3.90 12.56 3.03
CA GLY A 8 4.81 11.91 2.07
C GLY A 8 5.01 12.75 0.81
N LYS A 9 4.70 12.17 -0.36
CA LYS A 9 4.77 12.87 -1.66
C LYS A 9 3.48 13.61 -2.02
N GLY A 10 2.50 13.67 -1.11
CA GLY A 10 1.20 14.29 -1.35
C GLY A 10 0.25 13.46 -2.19
N THR A 11 0.50 12.14 -2.32
CA THR A 11 -0.40 11.24 -3.06
C THR A 11 -1.44 10.61 -2.13
N TRP A 12 -2.54 10.12 -2.71
CA TRP A 12 -3.54 9.36 -1.96
C TRP A 12 -2.97 8.06 -1.38
N ILE A 13 -1.94 7.49 -2.01
CA ILE A 13 -1.26 6.27 -1.55
C ILE A 13 -0.47 6.57 -0.28
N ASP A 14 0.20 7.73 -0.22
CA ASP A 14 0.92 8.17 0.99
C ASP A 14 -0.05 8.34 2.16
N LYS A 15 -1.22 8.95 1.91
CA LYS A 15 -2.26 9.10 2.94
C LYS A 15 -2.76 7.73 3.43
N LEU A 16 -3.06 6.81 2.51
CA LEU A 16 -3.52 5.47 2.87
C LEU A 16 -2.49 4.71 3.71
N ALA A 17 -1.22 4.73 3.30
CA ALA A 17 -0.13 4.09 4.05
C ALA A 17 0.05 4.71 5.44
N PHE A 18 -0.03 6.04 5.54
CA PHE A 18 0.04 6.75 6.82
C PHE A 18 -1.11 6.36 7.76
N GLU A 19 -2.35 6.38 7.29
CA GLU A 19 -3.52 6.00 8.09
C GLU A 19 -3.45 4.53 8.54
N LEU A 20 -2.97 3.63 7.68
CA LEU A 20 -2.74 2.23 8.02
C LEU A 20 -1.73 2.12 9.17
N ILE A 21 -0.58 2.79 9.06
CA ILE A 21 0.48 2.77 10.10
C ILE A 21 -0.06 3.27 11.44
N GLU A 22 -0.77 4.41 11.45
CA GLU A 22 -1.33 4.97 12.68
C GLU A 22 -2.35 4.03 13.31
N ARG A 23 -3.19 3.39 12.49
CA ARG A 23 -4.13 2.37 12.92
C ARG A 23 -3.43 1.16 13.55
N GLU A 24 -2.41 0.60 12.90
CA GLU A 24 -1.65 -0.55 13.44
C GLU A 24 -0.92 -0.21 14.75
N LYS A 25 -0.37 1.01 14.88
CA LYS A 25 0.21 1.51 16.14
C LYS A 25 -0.83 1.58 17.25
N SER A 26 -2.02 2.11 16.97
CA SER A 26 -3.08 2.29 17.97
C SER A 26 -3.57 0.96 18.56
N ILE A 27 -3.52 -0.13 17.79
CA ILE A 27 -3.90 -1.48 18.24
C ILE A 27 -2.71 -2.31 18.72
N GLY A 28 -1.50 -1.74 18.75
CA GLY A 28 -0.29 -2.40 19.24
C GLY A 28 0.19 -3.58 18.39
N ARG A 29 -0.13 -3.61 17.08
CA ARG A 29 0.30 -4.72 16.21
C ARG A 29 1.78 -4.60 15.87
N LYS A 30 2.48 -5.74 15.84
CA LYS A 30 3.87 -5.82 15.36
C LYS A 30 3.92 -5.50 13.86
N MET A 31 4.76 -4.54 13.48
CA MET A 31 4.90 -4.06 12.09
C MET A 31 6.30 -4.35 11.51
N ASP A 32 6.93 -5.46 11.92
CA ASP A 32 8.27 -5.84 11.43
C ASP A 32 8.32 -6.06 9.92
N LEU A 33 7.21 -6.53 9.35
CA LEU A 33 7.03 -6.78 7.92
C LEU A 33 5.55 -6.59 7.58
N LEU A 34 5.25 -5.63 6.71
CA LEU A 34 3.90 -5.38 6.20
C LEU A 34 3.72 -6.04 4.84
N ARG A 35 2.67 -6.84 4.70
CA ARG A 35 2.34 -7.51 3.44
C ARG A 35 1.23 -6.75 2.75
N VAL A 36 1.48 -6.40 1.49
CA VAL A 36 0.45 -5.91 0.58
C VAL A 36 0.16 -7.01 -0.41
N GLU A 37 -1.09 -7.15 -0.80
CA GLU A 37 -1.56 -8.27 -1.62
C GLU A 37 -2.22 -7.75 -2.89
N SER A 38 -2.08 -8.51 -3.98
CA SER A 38 -2.84 -8.31 -5.22
C SER A 38 -3.34 -9.65 -5.74
N GLY A 39 -4.51 -9.66 -6.38
CA GLY A 39 -5.10 -10.87 -6.95
C GLY A 39 -5.28 -10.77 -8.45
N LEU A 40 -4.87 -11.80 -9.18
CA LEU A 40 -5.03 -11.89 -10.63
C LEU A 40 -5.61 -13.26 -11.01
N GLY A 41 -6.85 -13.31 -11.47
CA GLY A 41 -7.46 -14.60 -11.85
C GLY A 41 -6.64 -15.35 -12.90
N ALA A 42 -6.24 -16.59 -12.60
CA ALA A 42 -5.42 -17.44 -13.47
C ALA A 42 -6.10 -17.92 -14.77
N SER A 43 -7.32 -17.47 -15.07
CA SER A 43 -8.13 -17.97 -16.18
C SER A 43 -7.80 -17.36 -17.55
N GLY A 44 -6.91 -16.37 -17.64
CA GLY A 44 -6.59 -15.72 -18.90
C GLY A 44 -5.41 -14.76 -18.88
N ILE A 45 -5.16 -14.11 -20.02
CA ILE A 45 -4.10 -13.09 -20.18
C ILE A 45 -4.52 -11.80 -19.45
N PRO A 46 -3.64 -11.22 -18.60
CA PRO A 46 -3.95 -9.98 -17.89
C PRO A 46 -4.30 -8.84 -18.84
N HIS A 47 -5.42 -8.19 -18.60
CA HIS A 47 -5.79 -6.93 -19.26
C HIS A 47 -5.46 -5.73 -18.37
N ILE A 48 -5.51 -4.51 -18.93
CA ILE A 48 -5.12 -3.27 -18.24
C ILE A 48 -5.84 -3.06 -16.90
N GLY A 49 -7.09 -3.51 -16.80
CA GLY A 49 -7.86 -3.45 -15.56
C GLY A 49 -7.30 -4.36 -14.47
N SER A 50 -6.97 -5.61 -14.82
CA SER A 50 -6.36 -6.57 -13.90
C SER A 50 -4.95 -6.15 -13.45
N LEU A 51 -4.18 -5.48 -14.33
CA LEU A 51 -2.88 -4.90 -13.98
C LEU A 51 -3.01 -3.78 -12.94
N GLY A 52 -4.10 -3.01 -12.99
CA GLY A 52 -4.34 -1.89 -12.08
C GLY A 52 -4.39 -2.30 -10.60
N ASP A 53 -4.76 -3.54 -10.28
CA ASP A 53 -4.70 -4.04 -8.91
C ASP A 53 -3.27 -4.21 -8.42
N ALA A 54 -2.45 -4.94 -9.17
CA ALA A 54 -1.04 -5.15 -8.88
C ALA A 54 -0.27 -3.84 -8.75
N VAL A 55 -0.54 -2.86 -9.63
CA VAL A 55 0.12 -1.55 -9.60
C VAL A 55 -0.26 -0.76 -8.34
N ARG A 56 -1.53 -0.76 -7.94
CA ARG A 56 -1.96 -0.07 -6.71
C ARG A 56 -1.37 -0.71 -5.46
N ALA A 57 -1.41 -2.04 -5.38
CA ALA A 57 -0.80 -2.80 -4.28
C ALA A 57 0.71 -2.51 -4.18
N PHE A 58 1.41 -2.53 -5.31
CA PHE A 58 2.83 -2.18 -5.36
C PHE A 58 3.08 -0.73 -4.95
N GLY A 59 2.21 0.21 -5.33
CA GLY A 59 2.28 1.60 -4.89
C GLY A 59 2.21 1.74 -3.37
N VAL A 60 1.28 1.02 -2.72
CA VAL A 60 1.16 1.01 -1.25
C VAL A 60 2.41 0.43 -0.60
N LYS A 61 2.96 -0.66 -1.15
CA LYS A 61 4.23 -1.26 -0.71
C LYS A 61 5.36 -0.21 -0.71
N LEU A 62 5.52 0.54 -1.82
CA LEU A 62 6.51 1.61 -1.89
C LEU A 62 6.25 2.75 -0.90
N ALA A 63 4.99 3.14 -0.68
CA ALA A 63 4.66 4.17 0.29
C ALA A 63 5.01 3.76 1.73
N LEU A 64 4.73 2.50 2.11
CA LEU A 64 5.11 1.95 3.42
C LEU A 64 6.64 1.95 3.60
N GLU A 65 7.40 1.61 2.56
CA GLU A 65 8.87 1.69 2.58
C GLU A 65 9.37 3.13 2.71
N ASN A 66 8.72 4.10 2.04
CA ASN A 66 9.06 5.51 2.20
C ASN A 66 8.83 6.01 3.63
N PHE A 67 7.87 5.44 4.36
CA PHE A 67 7.65 5.72 5.79
C PHE A 67 8.60 4.93 6.73
N GLY A 68 9.53 4.15 6.17
CA GLY A 68 10.54 3.41 6.94
C GLY A 68 10.13 2.01 7.39
N TYR A 69 9.00 1.48 6.89
CA TYR A 69 8.53 0.13 7.23
C TYR A 69 8.96 -0.87 6.16
N LYS A 70 9.44 -2.04 6.59
CA LYS A 70 9.68 -3.15 5.65
C LYS A 70 8.34 -3.62 5.10
N SER A 71 8.27 -3.78 3.79
CA SER A 71 7.08 -4.34 3.17
C SER A 71 7.38 -5.19 1.95
N GLU A 72 6.47 -6.13 1.66
CA GLU A 72 6.53 -7.02 0.51
C GLU A 72 5.18 -7.08 -0.20
N LEU A 73 5.20 -7.36 -1.51
CA LEU A 73 4.00 -7.60 -2.31
C LEU A 73 3.84 -9.10 -2.53
N ILE A 74 2.68 -9.64 -2.19
CA ILE A 74 2.28 -11.01 -2.51
C ILE A 74 1.24 -10.95 -3.64
N ALA A 75 1.56 -11.55 -4.78
CA ALA A 75 0.65 -11.66 -5.90
C ALA A 75 0.06 -13.07 -5.96
N TYR A 76 -1.27 -13.17 -5.82
CA TYR A 76 -2.02 -14.44 -5.88
C TYR A 76 -2.64 -14.65 -7.27
N SER A 77 -2.84 -15.92 -7.64
CA SER A 77 -3.43 -16.34 -8.92
C SER A 77 -4.47 -17.44 -8.78
#